data_AF-A0A834J1A3-F1
#
_entry.id   AF-A0A834J1A3-F1
#
_cell.length_a   1.000
_cell.length_b   1.000
_cell.length_c   1.000
_cell.angle_alpha   90.00
_cell.angle_beta   90.00
_cell.angle_gamma   90.00
#
_symmetry.space_group_name_H-M   'P 1'
#
loop_
_entity.id
_entity.type
_entity.pdbx_description
1 polymer ?
#
loop_
_entity_poly.entity_id
_entity_poly.type
_entity_poly.pdbx_seq_one_letter_code
_entity_poly.pdbx_strand_id
1 'polypeptide(L)'
;MEVRSSTNGKIRAHSAHASLWDEIVDDHNKKRSELDEYVKKKRNKNNEATLDNLPVVIYLNETIFPILNQALIDMLIRVKEENSFYRPKSAFNGIDFLSECLYNRNPKYPDRSSNWTYIFDMDWVQEFLKSNPRPYYPFSLIWTRDYATLKIQSYLRGYWVRRRPDVQEVRSFWKDYKLDKINKNQQINLPSDV
;
A
#
# COMPACT_ATOMS: atom_id res chain seq x y z
N MET A 1 -19.11 -85.78 66.22
CA MET A 1 -18.41 -84.63 66.85
C MET A 1 -18.28 -83.57 65.76
N GLU A 2 -19.05 -82.48 65.82
CA GLU A 2 -18.67 -81.23 66.53
C GLU A 2 -17.34 -80.68 65.96
N VAL A 3 -17.18 -79.45 65.46
CA VAL A 3 -17.83 -78.17 65.76
C VAL A 3 -17.68 -77.20 64.58
N ARG A 4 -18.70 -76.35 64.47
CA ARG A 4 -18.87 -75.05 63.79
C ARG A 4 -17.65 -74.11 63.76
N SER A 5 -17.61 -73.26 62.74
CA SER A 5 -17.50 -71.79 62.88
C SER A 5 -17.73 -71.14 61.50
N SER A 6 -18.81 -70.37 61.27
CA SER A 6 -18.95 -68.96 61.69
C SER A 6 -17.88 -68.12 60.97
N THR A 7 -18.15 -67.08 60.20
CA THR A 7 -19.21 -66.07 60.24
C THR A 7 -18.92 -65.11 59.08
N ASN A 8 -19.95 -64.52 58.49
CA ASN A 8 -20.16 -63.07 58.57
C ASN A 8 -21.19 -62.65 57.52
N GLY A 9 -22.39 -62.35 58.02
CA GLY A 9 -23.27 -61.44 57.31
C GLY A 9 -22.60 -60.07 57.20
N LYS A 10 -22.63 -59.50 56.00
CA LYS A 10 -22.53 -58.05 55.81
C LYS A 10 -23.67 -57.61 54.91
N ILE A 11 -24.65 -57.04 55.60
CA ILE A 11 -25.73 -56.14 55.20
C ILE A 11 -25.46 -55.50 53.82
N ARG A 12 -26.26 -55.86 52.80
CA ARG A 12 -26.35 -55.14 51.53
C ARG A 12 -27.52 -54.16 51.60
N ALA A 13 -27.24 -52.93 52.01
CA ALA A 13 -28.17 -51.80 51.93
C ALA A 13 -27.52 -50.62 51.19
N HIS A 14 -26.78 -50.88 50.10
CA HIS A 14 -26.04 -49.86 49.34
C HIS A 14 -26.33 -49.88 47.82
N SER A 15 -27.49 -50.37 47.38
CA SER A 15 -27.74 -50.62 45.95
C SER A 15 -28.74 -49.68 45.27
N ALA A 16 -29.64 -49.02 46.00
CA ALA A 16 -30.70 -48.23 45.37
C ALA A 16 -30.28 -46.78 45.07
N HIS A 17 -29.52 -46.16 45.97
CA HIS A 17 -29.09 -44.76 45.82
C HIS A 17 -28.06 -44.61 44.69
N ALA A 18 -27.11 -45.54 44.57
CA ALA A 18 -26.10 -45.55 43.50
C ALA A 18 -26.77 -45.58 42.11
N SER A 19 -27.78 -46.43 41.93
CA SER A 19 -28.53 -46.53 40.67
C SER A 19 -29.29 -45.26 40.30
N LEU A 20 -29.78 -44.49 41.29
CA LEU A 20 -30.45 -43.21 41.04
C LEU A 20 -29.46 -42.12 40.62
N TRP A 21 -28.25 -42.10 41.21
CA TRP A 21 -27.21 -41.16 40.79
C TRP A 21 -26.70 -41.45 39.39
N ASP A 22 -26.55 -42.73 39.04
CA ASP A 22 -26.16 -43.13 37.69
C ASP A 22 -27.19 -42.66 36.65
N GLU A 23 -28.48 -42.79 36.95
CA GLU A 23 -29.57 -42.29 36.09
C GLU A 23 -29.56 -40.75 35.96
N ILE A 24 -29.32 -40.03 37.05
CA ILE A 24 -29.23 -38.55 37.04
C ILE A 24 -28.00 -38.09 36.23
N VAL A 25 -26.88 -38.79 36.35
CA VAL A 25 -25.65 -38.51 35.60
C VAL A 25 -25.85 -38.78 34.12
N ASP A 26 -26.52 -39.87 33.76
CA ASP A 26 -26.84 -40.21 32.37
C ASP A 26 -27.80 -39.20 31.74
N ASP A 27 -28.86 -38.78 32.46
CA ASP A 27 -29.79 -37.74 31.99
C ASP A 27 -29.09 -36.38 31.82
N HIS A 28 -28.20 -36.01 32.74
CA HIS A 28 -27.39 -34.80 32.62
C HIS A 28 -26.45 -34.85 31.41
N ASN A 29 -25.75 -35.97 31.21
CA ASN A 29 -24.84 -36.16 30.09
C ASN A 29 -25.58 -36.13 28.76
N LYS A 30 -26.76 -36.73 28.68
CA LYS A 30 -27.61 -36.69 27.50
C LYS A 30 -28.05 -35.27 27.16
N LYS A 31 -28.58 -34.53 28.13
CA LYS A 31 -28.98 -33.12 27.96
C LYS A 31 -27.80 -32.24 27.53
N ARG A 32 -26.62 -32.50 28.09
CA ARG A 32 -25.38 -31.80 27.72
C ARG A 32 -24.96 -32.11 26.29
N SER A 33 -25.01 -33.39 25.88
CA SER A 33 -24.73 -33.80 24.51
C SER A 33 -25.70 -33.17 23.51
N GLU A 34 -26.99 -33.13 23.82
CA GLU A 34 -28.01 -32.48 22.98
C GLU A 34 -27.74 -30.97 22.83
N LEU A 35 -27.33 -30.32 23.91
CA LEU A 35 -26.99 -28.90 23.91
C LEU A 35 -25.70 -28.61 23.11
N ASP A 36 -24.68 -29.46 23.26
CA ASP A 36 -23.44 -29.38 22.49
C ASP A 36 -23.70 -29.60 20.98
N GLU A 37 -24.59 -30.53 20.64
CA GLU A 37 -25.00 -30.79 19.25
C GLU A 37 -25.80 -29.61 18.67
N TYR A 38 -26.71 -29.01 19.44
CA TYR A 38 -27.43 -27.79 19.07
C TYR A 38 -26.46 -26.61 18.83
N VAL A 39 -25.51 -26.39 19.73
CA VAL A 39 -24.50 -25.33 19.59
C VAL A 39 -23.63 -25.57 18.36
N LYS A 40 -23.21 -26.82 18.10
CA LYS A 40 -22.47 -27.21 16.90
C LYS A 40 -23.28 -26.97 15.63
N LYS A 41 -24.56 -27.35 15.60
CA LYS A 41 -25.46 -27.13 14.46
C LYS A 41 -25.72 -25.64 14.20
N LYS A 42 -25.88 -24.84 15.25
CA LYS A 42 -26.04 -23.38 15.16
C LYS A 42 -24.77 -22.71 14.66
N ARG A 43 -23.59 -23.15 15.13
CA ARG A 43 -22.29 -22.67 14.65
C ARG A 43 -22.06 -23.04 13.18
N ASN A 44 -22.40 -24.26 12.78
CA ASN A 44 -22.32 -24.70 11.39
C ASN A 44 -23.27 -23.92 10.47
N LYS A 45 -24.51 -23.68 10.89
CA LYS A 45 -25.49 -22.86 10.15
C LYS A 45 -25.04 -21.42 9.97
N ASN A 46 -24.38 -20.84 10.97
CA ASN A 46 -23.80 -19.49 10.88
C ASN A 46 -22.54 -19.44 10.02
N ASN A 47 -21.78 -20.54 9.95
CA ASN A 47 -20.63 -20.67 9.06
C ASN A 47 -21.03 -21.02 7.60
N GLU A 48 -22.26 -21.47 7.35
CA GLU A 48 -22.80 -21.82 6.03
C GLU A 48 -23.12 -20.58 5.17
N ALA A 49 -23.43 -19.45 5.81
CA ALA A 49 -23.28 -18.13 5.19
C ALA A 49 -21.79 -17.76 5.18
N THR A 50 -20.98 -18.54 4.45
CA THR A 50 -19.57 -18.22 4.26
C THR A 50 -19.47 -16.84 3.62
N LEU A 51 -18.54 -16.00 4.11
CA LEU A 51 -18.21 -14.72 3.48
C LEU A 51 -18.02 -14.87 1.95
N ASP A 52 -17.55 -16.03 1.53
CA ASP A 52 -17.31 -16.43 0.14
C ASP A 52 -18.55 -16.42 -0.75
N ASN A 53 -19.76 -16.59 -0.18
CA ASN A 53 -21.02 -16.61 -0.93
C ASN A 53 -21.70 -15.24 -1.03
N LEU A 54 -21.10 -14.18 -0.46
CA LEU A 54 -21.63 -12.83 -0.61
C LEU A 54 -21.41 -12.34 -2.05
N PRO A 55 -22.43 -11.75 -2.71
CA PRO A 55 -22.29 -11.23 -4.09
C PRO A 55 -21.12 -10.26 -4.27
N VAL A 56 -20.82 -9.47 -3.22
CA VAL A 56 -19.70 -8.54 -3.21
C VAL A 56 -18.35 -9.28 -3.24
N VAL A 57 -18.22 -10.36 -2.47
CA VAL A 57 -16.98 -11.14 -2.38
C VAL A 57 -16.75 -11.92 -3.67
N ILE A 58 -17.81 -12.49 -4.24
CA ILE A 58 -17.77 -13.15 -5.55
C ILE A 58 -17.29 -12.14 -6.62
N TYR A 59 -17.91 -10.95 -6.68
CA TYR A 59 -17.49 -9.91 -7.62
C TYR A 59 -16.01 -9.52 -7.46
N LEU A 60 -15.54 -9.31 -6.23
CA LEU A 60 -14.13 -9.00 -5.97
C LEU A 60 -13.20 -10.11 -6.44
N ASN A 61 -13.52 -11.37 -6.10
CA ASN A 61 -12.73 -12.54 -6.45
C ASN A 61 -12.67 -12.80 -7.96
N GLU A 62 -13.79 -12.61 -8.67
CA GLU A 62 -13.89 -12.93 -10.09
C GLU A 62 -13.42 -11.78 -11.00
N THR A 63 -13.65 -10.52 -10.60
CA THR A 63 -13.42 -9.37 -11.50
C THR A 63 -12.22 -8.52 -11.11
N ILE A 64 -12.03 -8.22 -9.81
CA ILE A 64 -11.03 -7.24 -9.36
C ILE A 64 -9.70 -7.93 -9.03
N PHE A 65 -9.72 -8.97 -8.21
CA PHE A 65 -8.51 -9.62 -7.72
C PHE A 65 -7.63 -10.25 -8.81
N PRO A 66 -8.15 -10.85 -9.90
CA PRO A 66 -7.28 -11.39 -10.94
C PRO A 66 -6.38 -10.31 -11.55
N ILE A 67 -6.94 -9.13 -11.81
CA ILE A 67 -6.22 -7.99 -12.41
C ILE A 67 -5.30 -7.34 -11.37
N LEU A 68 -5.81 -7.15 -10.15
CA LEU A 68 -5.05 -6.53 -9.07
C LEU A 68 -3.85 -7.38 -8.64
N ASN A 69 -4.02 -8.70 -8.51
CA ASN A 69 -2.95 -9.60 -8.14
C ASN A 69 -1.83 -9.61 -9.19
N GLN A 70 -2.19 -9.62 -10.48
CA GLN A 70 -1.20 -9.47 -11.55
C GLN A 70 -0.45 -8.14 -11.46
N ALA A 71 -1.16 -7.02 -11.27
CA ALA A 71 -0.55 -5.71 -11.12
C ALA A 71 0.37 -5.63 -9.88
N LEU A 72 0.00 -6.27 -8.78
CA LEU A 72 0.82 -6.35 -7.56
C LEU A 72 2.09 -7.17 -7.79
N ILE A 73 2.00 -8.30 -8.51
CA ILE A 73 3.17 -9.10 -8.87
C ILE A 73 4.13 -8.28 -9.75
N ASP A 74 3.61 -7.62 -10.78
CA ASP A 74 4.42 -6.77 -11.67
C ASP A 74 5.07 -5.62 -10.91
N MET A 75 4.35 -5.00 -9.98
CA MET A 75 4.88 -3.97 -9.10
C MET A 75 6.05 -4.52 -8.27
N LEU A 76 5.92 -5.71 -7.67
CA LEU A 76 7.00 -6.31 -6.88
C LEU A 76 8.23 -6.65 -7.72
N ILE A 77 8.04 -7.13 -8.95
CA ILE A 77 9.13 -7.34 -9.92
C ILE A 77 9.83 -6.02 -10.20
N ARG A 78 9.06 -4.95 -10.46
CA ARG A 78 9.60 -3.63 -10.75
C ARG A 78 10.38 -3.03 -9.57
N VAL A 79 9.83 -3.14 -8.36
CA VAL A 79 10.48 -2.70 -7.12
C VAL A 79 11.81 -3.45 -6.91
N LYS A 80 11.87 -4.74 -7.26
CA LYS A 80 13.09 -5.54 -7.22
C LYS A 80 14.12 -5.05 -8.25
N GLU A 81 13.72 -4.79 -9.50
CA GLU A 81 14.60 -4.24 -10.55
C GLU A 81 15.21 -2.89 -10.13
N GLU A 82 14.39 -2.01 -9.55
CA GLU A 82 14.81 -0.68 -9.13
C GLU A 82 15.52 -0.64 -7.76
N ASN A 83 15.68 -1.81 -7.10
CA ASN A 83 16.25 -1.95 -5.75
C ASN A 83 15.57 -1.04 -4.70
N SER A 84 14.28 -0.77 -4.89
CA SER A 84 13.49 0.15 -4.07
C SER A 84 13.24 -0.38 -2.66
N PHE A 85 13.36 -1.69 -2.42
CA PHE A 85 13.26 -2.28 -1.07
C PHE A 85 14.36 -1.82 -0.12
N TYR A 86 15.57 -1.60 -0.63
CA TYR A 86 16.75 -1.29 0.17
C TYR A 86 17.04 0.21 0.26
N ARG A 87 16.38 1.02 -0.58
CA ARG A 87 16.50 2.47 -0.56
C ARG A 87 15.29 3.08 0.14
N PRO A 88 15.47 3.74 1.30
CA PRO A 88 14.35 4.36 2.03
C PRO A 88 13.69 5.52 1.28
N LYS A 89 14.32 5.99 0.20
CA LYS A 89 13.87 7.09 -0.64
C LYS A 89 14.04 6.66 -2.10
N SER A 90 12.97 6.14 -2.70
CA SER A 90 12.92 5.76 -4.11
C SER A 90 12.04 6.73 -4.91
N ALA A 91 12.41 6.96 -6.17
CA ALA A 91 11.58 7.67 -7.14
C ALA A 91 10.29 6.91 -7.47
N PHE A 92 10.30 5.59 -7.27
CA PHE A 92 9.19 4.70 -7.60
C PHE A 92 8.01 4.91 -6.66
N ASN A 93 6.85 5.21 -7.23
CA ASN A 93 5.59 5.22 -6.49
C ASN A 93 4.72 4.02 -6.90
N GLY A 94 4.55 3.08 -5.97
CA GLY A 94 3.75 1.87 -6.22
C GLY A 94 2.27 2.15 -6.47
N ILE A 95 1.71 3.22 -5.88
CA ILE A 95 0.30 3.58 -6.10
C ILE A 95 0.11 4.12 -7.53
N ASP A 96 1.05 4.94 -8.01
CA ASP A 96 1.01 5.45 -9.37
C ASP A 96 1.11 4.29 -10.37
N PHE A 97 2.05 3.36 -10.13
CA PHE A 97 2.22 2.16 -10.96
C PHE A 97 0.98 1.27 -10.98
N LEU A 98 0.36 1.01 -9.82
CA LEU A 98 -0.86 0.22 -9.74
C LEU A 98 -2.02 0.91 -10.45
N SER A 99 -2.16 2.22 -10.28
CA SER A 99 -3.22 2.99 -10.94
C SER A 99 -3.07 2.94 -12.46
N GLU A 100 -1.84 3.04 -12.98
CA GLU A 100 -1.53 2.87 -14.39
C GLU A 100 -1.92 1.49 -14.92
N CYS A 101 -1.49 0.44 -14.21
CA CYS A 101 -1.80 -0.93 -14.58
C CYS A 101 -3.30 -1.23 -14.57
N LEU A 102 -4.02 -0.78 -13.54
CA LEU A 102 -5.47 -0.97 -13.42
C LEU A 102 -6.25 -0.21 -14.50
N TYR A 103 -5.80 1.00 -14.85
CA TYR A 103 -6.44 1.79 -15.90
C TYR A 103 -6.27 1.15 -17.27
N ASN A 104 -5.05 0.72 -17.61
CA ASN A 104 -4.71 0.15 -18.92
C ASN A 104 -5.27 -1.27 -19.08
N ARG A 105 -5.32 -2.07 -18.01
CA ARG A 105 -5.84 -3.45 -18.03
C ARG A 105 -7.34 -3.55 -17.73
N ASN A 106 -8.08 -2.44 -17.86
CA ASN A 106 -9.51 -2.44 -17.60
C ASN A 106 -10.26 -3.29 -18.65
N PRO A 107 -10.97 -4.37 -18.27
CA PRO A 107 -11.67 -5.24 -19.21
C PRO A 107 -12.77 -4.53 -20.01
N LYS A 108 -13.30 -3.42 -19.49
CA LYS A 108 -14.31 -2.61 -20.18
C LYS A 108 -13.75 -1.84 -21.37
N TYR A 109 -12.43 -1.66 -21.43
CA TYR A 109 -11.74 -0.88 -22.47
C TYR A 109 -10.50 -1.64 -22.95
N PRO A 110 -10.68 -2.76 -23.69
CA PRO A 110 -9.57 -3.63 -24.09
C PRO A 110 -8.51 -2.92 -24.94
N ASP A 111 -8.90 -1.90 -25.72
CA ASP A 111 -7.99 -1.11 -26.56
C ASP A 111 -6.88 -0.41 -25.76
N ARG A 112 -7.14 -0.11 -24.47
CA ARG A 112 -6.14 0.53 -23.58
C ARG A 112 -4.98 -0.40 -23.23
N SER A 113 -5.21 -1.70 -23.26
CA SER A 113 -4.14 -2.69 -23.04
C SER A 113 -3.17 -2.68 -24.22
N SER A 114 -3.69 -2.43 -25.44
CA SER A 114 -2.88 -2.31 -26.66
C SER A 114 -2.17 -0.96 -26.78
N ASN A 115 -2.82 0.13 -26.35
CA ASN A 115 -2.22 1.46 -26.32
C ASN A 115 -1.92 1.89 -24.87
N TRP A 116 -0.80 1.39 -24.34
CA TRP A 116 -0.41 1.64 -22.96
C TRP A 116 -0.17 3.13 -22.70
N THR A 117 -1.02 3.72 -21.85
CA THR A 117 -0.93 5.14 -21.51
C THR A 117 -0.24 5.31 -20.16
N TYR A 118 0.78 6.16 -20.10
CA TYR A 118 1.46 6.49 -18.85
C TYR A 118 0.54 7.31 -17.92
N ILE A 119 0.62 7.12 -16.60
CA ILE A 119 -0.31 7.75 -15.64
C ILE A 119 -0.41 9.28 -15.78
N PHE A 120 0.71 9.97 -15.99
CA PHE A 120 0.71 11.44 -16.11
C PHE A 120 0.26 11.95 -17.48
N ASP A 121 0.07 11.04 -18.45
CA ASP A 121 -0.46 11.34 -19.79
C ASP A 121 -1.98 11.10 -19.88
N MET A 122 -2.61 10.59 -18.82
CA MET A 122 -4.06 10.39 -18.77
C MET A 122 -4.79 11.71 -18.56
N ASP A 123 -5.80 12.00 -19.39
CA ASP A 123 -6.54 13.28 -19.37
C ASP A 123 -7.08 13.64 -17.97
N TRP A 124 -7.74 12.68 -17.32
CA TRP A 124 -8.33 12.88 -15.99
C TRP A 124 -7.27 13.15 -14.91
N VAL A 125 -6.06 12.57 -15.05
CA VAL A 125 -4.94 12.82 -14.13
C VAL A 125 -4.41 14.23 -14.35
N GLN A 126 -4.26 14.65 -15.60
CA GLN A 126 -3.78 15.99 -15.92
C GLN A 126 -4.77 17.07 -15.43
N GLU A 127 -6.06 16.87 -15.62
CA GLU A 127 -7.10 17.76 -15.09
C GLU A 127 -7.06 17.82 -13.56
N PHE A 128 -6.92 16.67 -12.90
CA PHE A 128 -6.81 16.62 -11.45
C PHE A 128 -5.57 17.36 -10.94
N LEU A 129 -4.39 17.13 -11.56
CA LEU A 129 -3.13 17.76 -11.15
C LEU A 129 -3.09 19.28 -11.38
N LYS A 130 -3.90 19.83 -12.30
CA LYS A 130 -4.06 21.29 -12.45
C LYS A 130 -4.67 21.93 -11.21
N SER A 131 -5.66 21.27 -10.60
CA SER A 131 -6.33 21.75 -9.38
C SER A 131 -5.58 21.35 -8.11
N ASN A 132 -4.89 20.21 -8.13
CA ASN A 132 -4.19 19.62 -6.99
C ASN A 132 -2.74 19.29 -7.36
N PRO A 133 -1.84 20.30 -7.41
CA PRO A 133 -0.46 20.07 -7.79
C PRO A 133 0.24 19.16 -6.78
N ARG A 134 1.02 18.20 -7.30
CA ARG A 134 1.81 17.29 -6.46
C ARG A 134 2.91 18.07 -5.73
N PRO A 135 3.25 17.73 -4.48
CA PRO A 135 4.35 18.39 -3.78
C PRO A 135 5.67 18.18 -4.53
N TYR A 136 6.56 19.16 -4.40
CA TYR A 136 7.87 19.10 -5.00
C TYR A 136 8.72 18.01 -4.33
N TYR A 137 9.14 17.00 -5.09
CA TYR A 137 10.05 15.98 -4.59
C TYR A 137 11.50 16.47 -4.64
N PRO A 138 12.33 16.16 -3.62
CA PRO A 138 13.73 16.52 -3.65
C PRO A 138 14.45 15.77 -4.78
N PHE A 139 15.38 16.44 -5.48
CA PHE A 139 16.11 15.84 -6.61
C PHE A 139 16.87 14.55 -6.24
N SER A 140 17.31 14.44 -4.99
CA SER A 140 17.94 13.21 -4.48
C SER A 140 17.03 11.98 -4.50
N LEU A 141 15.71 12.20 -4.52
CA LEU A 141 14.71 11.14 -4.65
C LEU A 141 14.49 10.75 -6.12
N ILE A 142 14.39 11.77 -7.00
CA ILE A 142 13.94 11.59 -8.39
C ILE A 142 15.09 11.14 -9.31
N TRP A 143 16.29 11.73 -9.13
CA TRP A 143 17.38 11.53 -10.08
C TRP A 143 18.08 10.20 -9.87
N THR A 144 18.30 9.49 -10.98
CA THR A 144 19.24 8.38 -11.00
C THR A 144 20.65 8.89 -10.70
N ARG A 145 21.50 8.00 -10.19
CA ARG A 145 22.89 8.35 -9.85
C ARG A 145 23.64 8.92 -11.05
N ASP A 146 23.44 8.34 -12.23
CA ASP A 146 24.13 8.76 -13.45
C ASP A 146 23.66 10.13 -13.91
N TYR A 147 22.34 10.37 -13.87
CA TYR A 147 21.77 11.68 -14.22
C TYR A 147 22.21 12.76 -13.24
N ALA A 148 22.18 12.47 -11.94
CA ALA A 148 22.67 13.39 -10.90
C ALA A 148 24.15 13.72 -11.11
N THR A 149 24.98 12.71 -11.43
CA THR A 149 26.41 12.88 -11.69
C THR A 149 26.64 13.79 -12.90
N LEU A 150 25.94 13.54 -14.01
CA LEU A 150 26.02 14.38 -15.21
C LEU A 150 25.62 15.84 -14.91
N LYS A 151 24.55 16.04 -14.14
CA LYS A 151 24.14 17.39 -13.73
C LYS A 151 25.21 18.06 -12.88
N ILE A 152 25.70 17.41 -11.82
CA ILE A 152 26.74 17.96 -10.95
C ILE A 152 28.00 18.33 -11.76
N GLN A 153 28.46 17.44 -12.64
CA GLN A 153 29.61 17.67 -13.51
C GLN A 153 29.39 18.87 -14.44
N SER A 154 28.20 18.99 -15.05
CA SER A 154 27.87 20.12 -15.92
C SER A 154 27.90 21.46 -15.17
N TYR A 155 27.37 21.49 -13.93
CA TYR A 155 27.38 22.67 -13.08
C TYR A 155 28.80 23.05 -12.66
N LEU A 156 29.62 22.07 -12.27
CA LEU A 156 31.01 22.30 -11.89
C LEU A 156 31.84 22.82 -13.08
N ARG A 157 31.67 22.24 -14.27
CA ARG A 157 32.34 22.72 -15.48
C ARG A 157 31.97 24.17 -15.78
N GLY A 158 30.68 24.51 -15.71
CA GLY A 158 30.23 25.89 -15.87
C GLY A 158 30.76 26.82 -14.77
N TYR A 159 30.81 26.35 -13.53
CA TYR A 159 31.36 27.10 -12.40
C TYR A 159 32.84 27.40 -12.60
N TRP A 160 33.64 26.42 -13.02
CA TRP A 160 35.08 26.62 -13.27
C TRP A 160 35.35 27.65 -14.36
N VAL A 161 34.59 27.63 -15.46
CA VAL A 161 34.68 28.66 -16.49
C VAL A 161 34.33 30.02 -15.92
N ARG A 162 33.23 30.12 -15.17
CA ARG A 162 32.82 31.38 -14.53
C ARG A 162 33.81 31.85 -13.47
N ARG A 163 34.58 30.97 -12.83
CA ARG A 163 35.56 31.37 -11.82
C ARG A 163 36.81 32.02 -12.44
N ARG A 164 37.05 31.86 -13.75
CA ARG A 164 38.21 32.46 -14.39
C ARG A 164 38.13 34.00 -14.32
N PRO A 165 39.25 34.69 -14.06
CA PRO A 165 39.25 36.14 -13.84
C PRO A 165 38.81 36.92 -15.09
N ASP A 166 39.26 36.50 -16.28
CA ASP A 166 38.85 37.06 -17.57
C ASP A 166 37.33 37.03 -17.77
N VAL A 167 36.69 35.91 -17.42
CA VAL A 167 35.23 35.76 -17.50
C VAL A 167 34.51 36.63 -16.45
N GLN A 168 35.06 36.78 -15.25
CA GLN A 168 34.47 37.63 -14.21
C GLN A 168 34.57 39.12 -14.53
N GLU A 169 35.68 39.55 -15.13
CA GLU A 169 35.85 40.92 -15.60
C GLU A 169 34.79 41.28 -16.63
N VAL A 170 34.62 40.43 -17.67
CA VAL A 170 33.58 40.62 -18.69
C VAL A 170 32.19 40.64 -18.07
N ARG A 171 31.90 39.77 -17.10
CA ARG A 171 30.60 39.75 -16.41
C ARG A 171 30.35 41.02 -15.60
N SER A 172 31.39 41.55 -14.95
CA SER A 172 31.30 42.80 -14.18
C SER A 172 31.08 43.98 -15.14
N PHE A 173 31.84 44.04 -16.23
CA PHE A 173 31.66 45.05 -17.29
C PHE A 173 30.22 45.08 -17.82
N TRP A 174 29.65 43.92 -18.17
CA TRP A 174 28.27 43.87 -18.68
C TRP A 174 27.23 44.23 -17.62
N LYS A 175 27.51 43.96 -16.34
CA LYS A 175 26.64 44.35 -15.22
C LYS A 175 26.64 45.88 -15.06
N ASP A 176 27.82 46.49 -15.10
CA ASP A 176 28.01 47.93 -14.97
C ASP A 176 27.41 48.67 -16.17
N TYR A 177 27.65 48.17 -17.39
CA TYR A 177 27.03 48.69 -18.61
C TYR A 177 25.49 48.68 -18.55
N LYS A 178 24.90 47.60 -18.00
CA LYS A 178 23.45 47.50 -17.84
C LYS A 178 22.92 48.52 -16.81
N LEU A 179 23.64 48.71 -15.70
CA LEU A 179 23.30 49.72 -14.69
C LEU A 179 23.39 51.14 -15.26
N ASP A 180 24.46 51.46 -15.97
CA ASP A 180 24.64 52.76 -16.64
C ASP A 180 23.52 53.05 -17.64
N LYS A 181 23.11 52.06 -18.42
CA LYS A 181 21.99 52.20 -19.36
C LYS A 181 20.67 52.46 -18.65
N ILE A 182 20.41 51.79 -17.53
CA ILE A 182 19.21 52.02 -16.71
C ILE A 182 19.24 53.44 -16.11
N ASN A 183 20.37 53.85 -15.54
CA ASN A 183 20.54 55.18 -14.95
C ASN A 183 20.36 56.29 -15.98
N LYS A 184 20.94 56.14 -17.18
CA LYS A 184 20.75 57.08 -18.30
C LYS A 184 19.29 57.14 -18.74
N ASN A 185 18.62 56.00 -18.84
CA ASN A 185 17.19 55.97 -19.17
C ASN A 185 16.32 56.60 -18.07
N GLN A 186 16.69 56.50 -16.80
CA GLN A 186 16.00 57.17 -15.70
C GLN A 186 16.25 58.69 -15.69
N GLN A 187 17.46 59.13 -16.05
CA GLN A 187 17.79 60.55 -16.21
C GLN A 187 17.07 61.19 -17.41
N ILE A 188 16.83 60.45 -18.49
CA ILE A 188 16.07 60.93 -19.67
C ILE A 188 14.56 61.06 -19.38
N ASN A 189 14.05 60.37 -18.35
CA ASN A 189 12.63 60.38 -17.96
C ASN A 189 12.32 61.27 -16.74
N LEU A 190 13.30 62.01 -16.22
CA LEU A 190 13.03 63.11 -15.29
C LEU A 190 12.57 64.32 -16.13
N PRO A 191 11.41 64.92 -15.83
CA PRO A 191 10.95 66.10 -16.56
C PRO A 191 12.00 67.20 -16.38
N SER A 192 12.45 67.75 -17.50
CA SER A 192 13.22 68.98 -17.57
C SER A 192 12.32 70.14 -17.14
N ASP A 193 12.03 70.24 -15.85
CA ASP A 193 11.24 71.32 -15.27
C ASP A 193 12.14 72.29 -14.50
N VAL A 194 12.09 73.54 -15.03
CA VAL A 194 12.42 74.86 -14.46
C VAL A 194 13.88 75.32 -14.52
#